data_AF-A0A3D5CUW4-F1
#
_entry.id   AF-A0A3D5CUW4-F1
#
_cell.length_a   1.000
_cell.length_b   1.000
_cell.length_c   1.000
_cell.angle_alpha   90.00
_cell.angle_beta   90.00
_cell.angle_gamma   90.00
#
_symmetry.space_group_name_H-M   'P 1'
#
loop_
_entity.id
_entity.type
_entity.pdbx_description
1 polymer ?
#
loop_
_entity_poly.entity_id
_entity_poly.type
_entity_poly.pdbx_seq_one_letter_code
_entity_poly.pdbx_strand_id
1 'polypeptide(L)'
;MKKGILLAVGLLFVLAGCGTDQAKDVSSKSTDTIVTKTSKTGSTTTKESDKTESSSSSETKVKTESTATSTSESTQTTTAESTTPSSQPVEKNSWDASKATELATFMSTWGQEMGQQYRSYNDHVNANYYGLQVPQYIFDGQWSMVIDQTPVTVEWSENGRGQAGFELVAIYSDIDHPKPSGAHLYFFGFQQNQPKVMVTQQNQGNPNNYLYFKETENNELKNGFERIVNS
;
A
#
# COMPACT_ATOMS: atom_id res chain seq x y z
N MET A 1 -57.80 -3.79 13.05
CA MET A 1 -58.10 -4.15 14.46
C MET A 1 -58.03 -5.66 14.62
N LYS A 2 -57.04 -6.18 15.35
CA LYS A 2 -57.12 -7.32 16.29
C LYS A 2 -55.72 -7.58 16.84
N LYS A 3 -55.64 -7.52 18.16
CA LYS A 3 -54.45 -7.68 19.02
C LYS A 3 -54.28 -9.15 19.39
N GLY A 4 -53.06 -9.61 19.62
CA GLY A 4 -52.74 -10.87 20.30
C GLY A 4 -51.23 -10.88 20.62
N ILE A 5 -50.82 -10.39 21.79
CA ILE A 5 -50.58 -11.11 23.06
C ILE A 5 -49.14 -11.65 23.14
N LEU A 6 -48.36 -10.96 23.98
CA LEU A 6 -47.11 -11.36 24.60
C LEU A 6 -47.26 -12.67 25.37
N LEU A 7 -46.24 -13.52 25.33
CA LEU A 7 -45.89 -14.40 26.45
C LEU A 7 -44.36 -14.45 26.57
N ALA A 8 -43.86 -13.81 27.62
CA ALA A 8 -42.49 -13.92 28.10
C ALA A 8 -42.40 -15.17 28.98
N VAL A 9 -41.39 -16.01 28.74
CA VAL A 9 -40.97 -17.06 29.69
C VAL A 9 -39.49 -16.84 29.94
N GLY A 10 -39.20 -16.27 31.11
CA GLY A 10 -37.86 -16.20 31.66
C GLY A 10 -37.43 -17.56 32.19
N LEU A 11 -36.14 -17.87 32.02
CA LEU A 11 -35.49 -18.98 32.70
C LEU A 11 -34.19 -18.44 33.32
N LEU A 12 -34.30 -18.05 34.60
CA LEU A 12 -33.16 -17.84 35.48
C LEU A 12 -32.61 -19.22 35.89
N PHE A 13 -31.32 -19.46 35.64
CA PHE A 13 -30.55 -20.44 36.38
C PHE A 13 -29.54 -19.70 37.27
N VAL A 14 -29.75 -19.80 38.58
CA VAL A 14 -28.77 -19.46 39.62
C VAL A 14 -28.35 -20.77 40.24
N LEU A 15 -27.06 -21.08 40.25
CA LEU A 15 -26.47 -22.03 41.19
C LEU A 15 -25.25 -21.41 41.85
N ALA A 16 -25.23 -21.56 43.17
CA ALA A 16 -24.33 -20.95 44.13
C ALA A 16 -23.13 -21.84 44.52
N GLY A 17 -22.09 -21.19 45.06
CA GLY A 17 -21.13 -21.72 46.06
C GLY A 17 -19.84 -22.32 45.51
N CYS A 18 -18.64 -22.06 46.05
CA CYS A 18 -18.29 -21.79 47.44
C CYS A 18 -17.01 -20.93 47.56
N GLY A 19 -16.99 -19.96 48.49
CA GLY A 19 -15.77 -19.49 49.21
C GLY A 19 -15.70 -20.20 50.58
N THR A 20 -14.73 -20.06 51.47
CA THR A 20 -13.53 -19.22 51.69
C THR A 20 -12.65 -19.94 52.75
N ASP A 21 -11.40 -19.50 52.93
CA ASP A 21 -10.68 -19.29 54.22
C ASP A 21 -9.16 -19.53 54.04
N GLN A 22 -8.27 -18.53 54.09
CA GLN A 22 -7.79 -17.65 55.18
C GLN A 22 -6.60 -18.22 56.00
N ALA A 23 -5.48 -17.49 55.89
CA ALA A 23 -4.55 -17.03 56.94
C ALA A 23 -3.38 -17.89 57.50
N LYS A 24 -2.17 -17.30 57.35
CA LYS A 24 -1.05 -17.12 58.33
C LYS A 24 -0.17 -18.33 58.69
N ASP A 25 1.14 -18.25 58.94
CA ASP A 25 2.25 -17.29 58.76
C ASP A 25 3.56 -18.06 59.17
N VAL A 26 4.74 -17.46 58.92
CA VAL A 26 6.09 -17.73 59.51
C VAL A 26 7.09 -18.68 58.81
N SER A 27 8.01 -18.02 58.09
CA SER A 27 9.50 -18.09 58.16
C SER A 27 10.26 -19.43 58.07
N SER A 28 11.00 -19.62 56.97
CA SER A 28 12.46 -19.84 57.01
C SER A 28 13.11 -19.78 55.61
N LYS A 29 13.94 -18.75 55.44
CA LYS A 29 15.16 -18.61 54.61
C LYS A 29 15.51 -19.75 53.64
N SER A 30 15.58 -19.44 52.33
CA SER A 30 16.78 -19.59 51.49
C SER A 30 16.60 -18.96 50.11
N THR A 31 17.69 -18.36 49.64
CA THR A 31 17.96 -17.66 48.38
C THR A 31 17.73 -18.49 47.12
N ASP A 32 17.14 -17.93 46.06
CA ASP A 32 17.87 -17.70 44.80
C ASP A 32 17.12 -16.77 43.83
N THR A 33 17.88 -15.94 43.12
CA THR A 33 17.41 -14.85 42.25
C THR A 33 17.53 -15.27 40.77
N ILE A 34 16.37 -15.30 40.11
CA ILE A 34 16.02 -14.75 38.78
C ILE A 34 16.87 -15.12 37.53
N VAL A 35 16.12 -15.77 36.62
CA VAL A 35 16.22 -15.94 35.14
C VAL A 35 16.44 -14.57 34.43
N THR A 36 17.26 -14.36 33.39
CA THR A 36 17.00 -14.76 31.98
C THR A 36 18.08 -14.17 31.02
N LYS A 37 18.72 -15.05 30.22
CA LYS A 37 18.97 -15.02 28.75
C LYS A 37 18.88 -13.65 28.00
N THR A 38 19.83 -13.23 27.14
CA THR A 38 20.06 -13.76 25.76
C THR A 38 21.28 -13.11 25.05
N SER A 39 22.06 -13.95 24.33
CA SER A 39 23.08 -13.81 23.22
C SER A 39 23.56 -12.42 22.74
N LYS A 40 24.81 -12.19 22.28
CA LYS A 40 25.59 -12.91 21.23
C LYS A 40 27.00 -12.25 21.07
N THR A 41 27.90 -12.96 20.38
CA THR A 41 29.04 -12.46 19.57
C THR A 41 30.43 -12.71 20.15
N GLY A 42 31.24 -13.46 19.39
CA GLY A 42 32.65 -13.71 19.61
C GLY A 42 33.56 -13.04 18.57
N SER A 43 34.85 -13.10 18.91
CA SER A 43 36.07 -12.88 18.09
C SER A 43 36.37 -11.43 17.63
N THR A 44 37.59 -10.88 17.66
CA THR A 44 38.93 -11.25 18.16
C THR A 44 39.78 -9.96 18.23
N THR A 45 40.63 -9.89 19.26
CA THR A 45 41.88 -9.15 19.52
C THR A 45 42.55 -8.31 18.40
N THR A 46 42.95 -7.05 18.66
CA THR A 46 44.35 -6.56 18.91
C THR A 46 44.51 -5.02 18.77
N LYS A 47 45.18 -4.40 19.78
CA LYS A 47 46.16 -3.27 19.81
C LYS A 47 45.86 -1.95 19.06
N GLU A 48 46.33 -0.75 19.43
CA GLU A 48 46.97 -0.08 20.57
C GLU A 48 47.30 1.37 20.06
N SER A 49 47.05 2.42 20.86
CA SER A 49 47.62 3.80 20.83
C SER A 49 47.41 4.70 19.56
N ASP A 50 47.37 6.04 19.55
CA ASP A 50 47.63 7.13 20.51
C ASP A 50 46.97 8.45 20.01
N LYS A 51 46.44 9.25 20.95
CA LYS A 51 46.50 10.72 21.16
C LYS A 51 46.67 11.77 20.01
N THR A 52 45.63 12.62 19.89
CA THR A 52 45.55 14.11 20.04
C THR A 52 46.38 15.11 19.19
N GLU A 53 45.63 16.02 18.54
CA GLU A 53 45.85 17.46 18.18
C GLU A 53 47.15 17.95 17.48
N SER A 54 47.01 18.66 16.35
CA SER A 54 46.87 20.14 16.32
C SER A 54 47.22 20.77 14.95
N SER A 55 46.35 21.68 14.50
CA SER A 55 46.56 23.00 13.86
C SER A 55 47.32 23.24 12.52
N SER A 56 46.88 24.37 11.90
CA SER A 56 47.46 25.21 10.84
C SER A 56 46.95 24.96 9.40
N SER A 57 46.03 25.78 8.85
CA SER A 57 46.25 27.11 8.21
C SER A 57 47.27 27.04 7.06
N SER A 58 47.07 27.54 5.84
CA SER A 58 46.24 28.65 5.35
C SER A 58 46.37 28.74 3.81
N GLU A 59 45.32 29.27 3.15
CA GLU A 59 45.38 30.24 2.01
C GLU A 59 46.06 29.85 0.68
N THR A 60 45.81 30.40 -0.51
CA THR A 60 44.81 31.22 -1.21
C THR A 60 45.47 31.47 -2.58
N LYS A 61 44.76 31.39 -3.72
CA LYS A 61 44.75 32.46 -4.74
C LYS A 61 43.93 32.17 -5.99
N VAL A 62 43.41 33.29 -6.47
CA VAL A 62 42.36 33.58 -7.44
C VAL A 62 42.99 34.44 -8.56
N LYS A 63 42.45 34.36 -9.78
CA LYS A 63 42.37 35.45 -10.80
C LYS A 63 41.54 34.89 -11.99
N THR A 64 40.45 35.44 -12.53
CA THR A 64 39.98 36.83 -12.85
C THR A 64 40.89 37.44 -13.95
N GLU A 65 40.46 37.88 -15.15
CA GLU A 65 39.23 38.57 -15.61
C GLU A 65 39.22 38.80 -17.15
N SER A 66 38.02 39.08 -17.74
CA SER A 66 37.63 40.05 -18.82
C SER A 66 38.26 39.95 -20.25
N THR A 67 37.63 40.24 -21.41
CA THR A 67 36.49 41.10 -21.83
C THR A 67 36.08 40.78 -23.30
N ALA A 68 34.85 41.18 -23.71
CA ALA A 68 34.52 41.94 -24.94
C ALA A 68 33.51 41.35 -25.95
N THR A 69 32.51 42.19 -26.20
CA THR A 69 31.34 42.17 -27.08
C THR A 69 31.68 42.27 -28.57
N SER A 70 30.85 41.68 -29.45
CA SER A 70 30.55 42.24 -30.78
C SER A 70 29.21 41.74 -31.34
N THR A 71 28.44 42.72 -31.76
CA THR A 71 27.19 42.73 -32.52
C THR A 71 27.35 42.16 -33.94
N SER A 72 26.33 41.44 -34.43
CA SER A 72 25.91 41.51 -35.84
C SER A 72 24.43 41.14 -36.01
N GLU A 73 23.66 42.06 -36.60
CA GLU A 73 22.36 41.84 -37.22
C GLU A 73 22.50 40.96 -38.47
N SER A 74 21.54 40.07 -38.75
CA SER A 74 20.57 40.26 -39.85
C SER A 74 19.76 38.98 -40.16
N THR A 75 18.47 39.22 -40.41
CA THR A 75 17.50 38.57 -41.31
C THR A 75 17.11 37.08 -41.19
N GLN A 76 15.88 36.91 -40.69
CA GLN A 76 14.79 36.05 -41.17
C GLN A 76 15.10 35.02 -42.28
N THR A 77 14.87 33.75 -41.99
CA THR A 77 14.21 32.85 -42.94
C THR A 77 13.35 31.85 -42.19
N THR A 78 12.05 31.99 -42.39
CA THR A 78 10.99 31.07 -41.99
C THR A 78 11.20 29.71 -42.66
N THR A 79 11.35 28.65 -41.87
CA THR A 79 10.98 27.29 -42.28
C THR A 79 10.15 26.72 -41.15
N ALA A 80 8.83 26.93 -41.28
CA ALA A 80 7.83 26.29 -40.45
C ALA A 80 7.83 24.80 -40.80
N GLU A 81 8.59 24.01 -40.04
CA GLU A 81 8.43 22.56 -40.01
C GLU A 81 7.08 22.29 -39.35
N SER A 82 6.07 22.12 -40.20
CA SER A 82 4.72 21.73 -39.82
C SER A 82 4.78 20.28 -39.35
N THR A 83 5.18 20.05 -38.10
CA THR A 83 4.87 18.80 -37.40
C THR A 83 3.36 18.77 -37.20
N THR A 84 2.68 18.10 -38.11
CA THR A 84 1.29 17.75 -37.96
C THR A 84 1.19 16.88 -36.71
N PRO A 85 0.50 17.29 -35.61
CA PRO A 85 0.16 16.31 -34.60
C PRO A 85 -0.79 15.34 -35.31
N SER A 86 -0.33 14.11 -35.51
CA SER A 86 -1.22 13.01 -35.87
C SER A 86 -2.18 12.85 -34.69
N SER A 87 -3.30 13.54 -34.75
CA SER A 87 -4.42 13.36 -33.83
C SER A 87 -5.01 12.00 -34.14
N GLN A 88 -4.37 10.96 -33.62
CA GLN A 88 -5.05 9.70 -33.41
C GLN A 88 -6.27 10.00 -32.54
N PRO A 89 -7.44 9.40 -32.84
CA PRO A 89 -8.58 9.54 -31.96
C PRO A 89 -8.15 9.09 -30.57
N VAL A 90 -8.29 9.98 -29.58
CA VAL A 90 -8.07 9.63 -28.18
C VAL A 90 -9.10 8.54 -27.87
N GLU A 91 -8.63 7.30 -27.83
CA GLU A 91 -9.39 6.14 -27.42
C GLU A 91 -9.79 6.37 -25.96
N LYS A 92 -10.99 6.94 -25.77
CA LYS A 92 -11.63 7.09 -24.46
C LYS A 92 -11.57 5.74 -23.75
N ASN A 93 -11.05 5.74 -22.52
CA ASN A 93 -10.91 4.59 -21.64
C ASN A 93 -9.67 3.69 -21.90
N SER A 94 -8.54 4.26 -22.32
CA SER A 94 -7.25 3.55 -22.38
C SER A 94 -6.34 3.93 -21.21
N TRP A 95 -5.66 2.94 -20.62
CA TRP A 95 -4.65 3.15 -19.57
C TRP A 95 -3.26 3.39 -20.17
N ASP A 96 -2.42 4.17 -19.49
CA ASP A 96 -1.03 4.42 -19.88
C ASP A 96 -0.17 4.88 -18.68
N ALA A 97 1.13 5.10 -18.92
CA ALA A 97 2.10 5.50 -17.90
C ALA A 97 1.88 6.92 -17.34
N SER A 98 1.30 7.84 -18.12
CA SER A 98 0.96 9.19 -17.63
C SER A 98 -0.14 9.07 -16.59
N LYS A 99 -1.19 8.30 -16.89
CA LYS A 99 -2.30 8.01 -15.98
C LYS A 99 -1.84 7.27 -14.74
N ALA A 100 -0.88 6.35 -14.86
CA ALA A 100 -0.27 5.69 -13.70
C ALA A 100 0.44 6.69 -12.77
N THR A 101 1.11 7.71 -13.34
CA THR A 101 1.78 8.77 -12.56
C THR A 101 0.76 9.68 -11.88
N GLU A 102 -0.32 10.04 -12.56
CA GLU A 102 -1.45 10.79 -11.98
C GLU A 102 -2.12 10.01 -10.84
N LEU A 103 -2.32 8.70 -11.01
CA LEU A 103 -2.87 7.82 -9.97
C LEU A 103 -1.95 7.73 -8.76
N ALA A 104 -0.63 7.60 -8.96
CA ALA A 104 0.32 7.59 -7.85
C ALA A 104 0.27 8.89 -7.03
N THR A 105 0.21 10.04 -7.72
CA THR A 105 0.05 11.34 -7.06
C THR A 105 -1.26 11.42 -6.29
N PHE A 106 -2.37 11.03 -6.92
CA PHE A 106 -3.69 11.00 -6.30
C PHE A 106 -3.72 10.11 -5.05
N MET A 107 -3.20 8.88 -5.13
CA MET A 107 -3.17 7.95 -4.00
C MET A 107 -2.31 8.44 -2.84
N SER A 108 -1.22 9.14 -3.13
CA SER A 108 -0.39 9.76 -2.09
C SER A 108 -1.16 10.85 -1.35
N THR A 109 -1.80 11.78 -2.07
CA THR A 109 -2.58 12.87 -1.45
C THR A 109 -3.78 12.33 -0.69
N TRP A 110 -4.58 11.48 -1.33
CA TRP A 110 -5.78 10.89 -0.72
C TRP A 110 -5.42 10.06 0.52
N GLY A 111 -4.33 9.28 0.46
CA GLY A 111 -3.81 8.55 1.61
C GLY A 111 -3.53 9.48 2.79
N GLN A 112 -2.82 10.59 2.56
CA GLN A 112 -2.52 11.58 3.61
C GLN A 112 -3.78 12.19 4.22
N GLU A 113 -4.78 12.55 3.40
CA GLU A 113 -6.06 13.09 3.86
C GLU A 113 -6.81 12.10 4.77
N MET A 114 -6.72 10.80 4.46
CA MET A 114 -7.28 9.72 5.27
C MET A 114 -6.39 9.31 6.46
N GLY A 115 -5.20 9.91 6.61
CA GLY A 115 -4.21 9.50 7.60
C GLY A 115 -3.75 8.05 7.39
N GLN A 116 -3.57 7.64 6.14
CA GLN A 116 -3.13 6.32 5.69
C GLN A 116 -1.91 6.47 4.79
N GLN A 117 -1.07 5.44 4.75
CA GLN A 117 0.14 5.44 3.91
C GLN A 117 0.05 4.26 2.97
N TYR A 118 -0.22 4.55 1.70
CA TYR A 118 -0.34 3.53 0.66
C TYR A 118 0.98 3.36 -0.09
N ARG A 119 1.37 2.11 -0.30
CA ARG A 119 2.44 1.72 -1.22
C ARG A 119 1.84 1.11 -2.48
N SER A 120 2.44 1.38 -3.63
CA SER A 120 2.08 0.75 -4.90
C SER A 120 2.77 -0.60 -5.08
N TYR A 121 2.08 -1.50 -5.77
CA TYR A 121 2.52 -2.83 -6.15
C TYR A 121 2.11 -3.10 -7.60
N ASN A 122 2.75 -4.08 -8.23
CA ASN A 122 2.49 -4.47 -9.63
C ASN A 122 2.79 -5.97 -9.84
N ASP A 123 2.78 -6.41 -11.09
CA ASP A 123 3.08 -7.79 -11.51
C ASP A 123 4.54 -8.22 -11.28
N HIS A 124 5.44 -7.29 -10.92
CA HIS A 124 6.82 -7.58 -10.56
C HIS A 124 7.14 -7.37 -9.07
N VAL A 125 6.30 -6.60 -8.36
CA VAL A 125 6.49 -6.22 -6.96
C VAL A 125 5.24 -6.59 -6.19
N ASN A 126 5.31 -7.72 -5.48
CA ASN A 126 4.19 -8.25 -4.72
C ASN A 126 4.01 -7.55 -3.36
N ALA A 127 2.76 -7.38 -2.95
CA ALA A 127 2.40 -7.13 -1.57
C ALA A 127 2.38 -8.46 -0.80
N ASN A 128 3.00 -8.49 0.39
CA ASN A 128 2.80 -9.57 1.34
C ASN A 128 1.56 -9.26 2.21
N TYR A 129 0.38 -9.42 1.63
CA TYR A 129 -0.89 -9.06 2.26
C TYR A 129 -1.33 -10.18 3.21
N TYR A 130 -1.00 -10.05 4.50
CA TYR A 130 -1.27 -11.07 5.54
C TYR A 130 -0.74 -12.47 5.19
N GLY A 131 0.44 -12.56 4.56
CA GLY A 131 1.04 -13.83 4.13
C GLY A 131 0.76 -14.19 2.67
N LEU A 132 -0.22 -13.54 2.04
CA LEU A 132 -0.56 -13.75 0.63
C LEU A 132 0.31 -12.87 -0.27
N GLN A 133 1.03 -13.46 -1.24
CA GLN A 133 1.79 -12.69 -2.22
C GLN A 133 0.87 -12.24 -3.36
N VAL A 134 0.43 -10.98 -3.31
CA VAL A 134 -0.51 -10.40 -4.29
C VAL A 134 0.26 -9.48 -5.25
N PRO A 135 0.05 -9.57 -6.58
CA PRO A 135 -0.96 -10.40 -7.27
C PRO A 135 -0.51 -11.81 -7.62
N GLN A 136 0.76 -12.19 -7.41
CA GLN A 136 1.32 -13.44 -7.93
C GLN A 136 0.51 -14.70 -7.59
N TYR A 137 0.05 -14.87 -6.35
CA TYR A 137 -0.72 -16.07 -5.98
C TYR A 137 -2.10 -16.12 -6.66
N ILE A 138 -2.63 -14.98 -7.11
CA ILE A 138 -3.85 -14.94 -7.93
C ILE A 138 -3.51 -15.34 -9.37
N PHE A 139 -2.43 -14.81 -9.94
CA PHE A 139 -1.99 -15.12 -11.29
C PHE A 139 -1.56 -16.59 -11.46
N ASP A 140 -0.99 -17.19 -10.42
CA ASP A 140 -0.62 -18.61 -10.40
C ASP A 140 -1.81 -19.54 -10.10
N GLY A 141 -3.02 -18.99 -9.89
CA GLY A 141 -4.22 -19.76 -9.59
C GLY A 141 -4.23 -20.41 -8.20
N GLN A 142 -3.30 -20.05 -7.31
CA GLN A 142 -3.29 -20.53 -5.92
C GLN A 142 -4.43 -19.92 -5.11
N TRP A 143 -4.81 -18.69 -5.45
CA TRP A 143 -5.95 -17.96 -4.91
C TRP A 143 -6.82 -17.41 -6.05
N SER A 144 -8.10 -17.19 -5.78
CA SER A 144 -9.01 -16.56 -6.75
C SER A 144 -9.53 -15.23 -6.23
N MET A 145 -9.48 -14.19 -7.05
CA MET A 145 -10.27 -12.99 -6.83
C MET A 145 -11.74 -13.34 -6.96
N VAL A 146 -12.56 -12.90 -5.99
CA VAL A 146 -14.00 -13.11 -6.02
C VAL A 146 -14.71 -11.77 -5.91
N ILE A 147 -15.59 -11.48 -6.86
CA ILE A 147 -16.47 -10.30 -6.88
C ILE A 147 -17.90 -10.81 -6.89
N ASP A 148 -18.78 -10.28 -6.03
CA ASP A 148 -20.19 -10.69 -5.94
C ASP A 148 -20.37 -12.22 -5.84
N GLN A 149 -19.55 -12.86 -5.00
CA GLN A 149 -19.51 -14.32 -4.78
C GLN A 149 -19.13 -15.17 -6.00
N THR A 150 -18.71 -14.55 -7.10
CA THR A 150 -18.27 -15.25 -8.32
C THR A 150 -16.76 -15.08 -8.50
N PRO A 151 -15.99 -16.17 -8.65
CA PRO A 151 -14.58 -16.08 -9.03
C PRO A 151 -14.42 -15.36 -10.37
N VAL A 152 -13.45 -14.44 -10.44
CA VAL A 152 -13.18 -13.62 -11.61
C VAL A 152 -11.73 -13.87 -12.02
N THR A 153 -11.49 -14.06 -13.32
CA THR A 153 -10.12 -14.10 -13.87
C THR A 153 -9.52 -12.71 -13.81
N VAL A 154 -8.24 -12.63 -13.47
CA VAL A 154 -7.50 -11.36 -13.35
C VAL A 154 -6.20 -11.50 -14.11
N GLU A 155 -5.87 -10.49 -14.91
CA GLU A 155 -4.55 -10.35 -15.51
C GLU A 155 -4.03 -8.93 -15.32
N TRP A 156 -2.71 -8.77 -15.33
CA TRP A 156 -2.12 -7.45 -15.39
C TRP A 156 -2.24 -6.88 -16.80
N SER A 157 -2.65 -5.63 -16.92
CA SER A 157 -2.82 -4.96 -18.20
C SER A 157 -2.14 -3.59 -18.20
N GLU A 158 -1.15 -3.40 -19.07
CA GLU A 158 -0.46 -2.12 -19.21
C GLU A 158 -1.35 -1.04 -19.86
N ASN A 159 -2.40 -1.44 -20.57
CA ASN A 159 -3.27 -0.53 -21.34
C ASN A 159 -4.75 -0.59 -20.91
N GLY A 160 -5.07 -1.33 -19.86
CA GLY A 160 -6.43 -1.49 -19.34
C GLY A 160 -7.35 -2.36 -20.21
N ARG A 161 -6.76 -3.15 -21.11
CA ARG A 161 -7.46 -4.08 -22.01
C ARG A 161 -6.88 -5.48 -21.89
N GLY A 162 -7.73 -6.47 -22.15
CA GLY A 162 -7.38 -7.88 -22.10
C GLY A 162 -8.62 -8.74 -22.32
N GLN A 163 -8.58 -9.97 -21.85
CA GLN A 163 -9.69 -10.93 -21.89
C GLN A 163 -10.10 -11.43 -20.50
N ALA A 164 -9.44 -10.93 -19.44
CA ALA A 164 -9.78 -11.29 -18.08
C ALA A 164 -11.12 -10.66 -17.67
N GLY A 165 -11.74 -11.22 -16.64
CA GLY A 165 -12.91 -10.61 -16.03
C GLY A 165 -12.57 -9.29 -15.33
N PHE A 166 -11.31 -9.11 -14.92
CA PHE A 166 -10.77 -7.86 -14.37
C PHE A 166 -9.36 -7.58 -14.90
N GLU A 167 -9.21 -6.47 -15.64
CA GLU A 167 -7.94 -5.99 -16.16
C GLU A 167 -7.25 -5.11 -15.11
N LEU A 168 -6.27 -5.67 -14.39
CA LEU A 168 -5.60 -5.00 -13.28
C LEU A 168 -4.50 -4.08 -13.79
N VAL A 169 -4.55 -2.80 -13.42
CA VAL A 169 -3.57 -1.79 -13.89
C VAL A 169 -2.74 -1.17 -12.78
N ALA A 170 -3.22 -1.22 -11.53
CA ALA A 170 -2.45 -0.82 -10.36
C ALA A 170 -2.97 -1.47 -9.08
N ILE A 171 -2.08 -1.66 -8.11
CA ILE A 171 -2.38 -2.18 -6.79
C ILE A 171 -1.84 -1.21 -5.75
N TYR A 172 -2.63 -0.89 -4.73
CA TYR A 172 -2.19 -0.09 -3.59
C TYR A 172 -2.59 -0.76 -2.28
N SER A 173 -1.70 -0.75 -1.28
CA SER A 173 -2.04 -1.23 0.06
C SER A 173 -1.36 -0.42 1.15
N ASP A 174 -2.05 -0.28 2.28
CA ASP A 174 -1.50 0.28 3.53
C ASP A 174 -1.00 -0.84 4.48
N ILE A 175 -0.74 -2.06 3.96
CA ILE A 175 -0.31 -3.22 4.75
C ILE A 175 1.03 -3.02 5.48
N ASP A 176 1.89 -2.14 4.97
CA ASP A 176 3.15 -1.78 5.63
C ASP A 176 2.90 -0.88 6.87
N HIS A 177 1.72 -0.25 6.96
CA HIS A 177 1.29 0.67 8.02
C HIS A 177 -0.20 0.47 8.41
N PRO A 178 -0.61 -0.74 8.85
CA PRO A 178 -2.02 -1.07 9.04
C PRO A 178 -2.60 -0.30 10.22
N LYS A 179 -3.84 0.18 10.07
CA LYS A 179 -4.63 0.71 11.18
C LYS A 179 -5.17 -0.43 12.06
N PRO A 180 -5.64 -0.15 13.29
CA PRO A 180 -6.27 -1.17 14.14
C PRO A 180 -7.48 -1.88 13.48
N SER A 181 -8.13 -1.23 12.52
CA SER A 181 -9.22 -1.81 11.70
C SER A 181 -8.74 -2.83 10.66
N GLY A 182 -7.43 -3.01 10.48
CA GLY A 182 -6.84 -3.79 9.41
C GLY A 182 -6.34 -2.93 8.25
N ALA A 183 -5.63 -3.59 7.33
CA ALA A 183 -5.13 -3.01 6.10
C ALA A 183 -6.13 -3.15 4.96
N HIS A 184 -6.04 -2.24 4.00
CA HIS A 184 -6.76 -2.22 2.75
C HIS A 184 -5.83 -2.67 1.63
N LEU A 185 -6.38 -3.43 0.71
CA LEU A 185 -5.74 -3.75 -0.56
C LEU A 185 -6.70 -3.32 -1.67
N TYR A 186 -6.28 -2.31 -2.44
CA TYR A 186 -7.03 -1.75 -3.55
C TYR A 186 -6.48 -2.27 -4.87
N PHE A 187 -7.39 -2.72 -5.72
CA PHE A 187 -7.16 -3.07 -7.12
C PHE A 187 -7.82 -2.00 -8.00
N PHE A 188 -7.01 -1.29 -8.78
CA PHE A 188 -7.46 -0.37 -9.82
C PHE A 188 -7.38 -1.08 -11.15
N GLY A 189 -8.46 -1.05 -11.91
CA GLY A 189 -8.53 -1.79 -13.15
C GLY A 189 -9.82 -1.59 -13.91
N PHE A 190 -10.07 -2.47 -14.87
CA PHE A 190 -11.24 -2.40 -15.73
C PHE A 190 -12.03 -3.69 -15.64
N GLN A 191 -13.35 -3.57 -15.46
CA GLN A 191 -14.29 -4.68 -15.56
C GLN A 191 -15.29 -4.31 -16.64
N GLN A 192 -15.39 -5.13 -17.70
CA GLN A 192 -16.26 -4.85 -18.86
C GLN A 192 -16.00 -3.45 -19.46
N ASN A 193 -14.71 -3.08 -19.62
CA ASN A 193 -14.25 -1.79 -20.12
C ASN A 193 -14.69 -0.56 -19.30
N GLN A 194 -15.19 -0.75 -18.08
CA GLN A 194 -15.48 0.32 -17.14
C GLN A 194 -14.38 0.38 -16.08
N PRO A 195 -13.82 1.58 -15.77
CA PRO A 195 -12.87 1.73 -14.69
C PRO A 195 -13.53 1.38 -13.35
N LYS A 196 -12.83 0.59 -12.55
CA LYS A 196 -13.30 0.09 -11.26
C LYS A 196 -12.19 0.14 -10.23
N VAL A 197 -12.59 0.47 -9.00
CA VAL A 197 -11.71 0.42 -7.83
C VAL A 197 -12.28 -0.60 -6.86
N MET A 198 -11.63 -1.75 -6.79
CA MET A 198 -12.00 -2.87 -5.93
C MET A 198 -11.17 -2.80 -4.65
N VAL A 199 -11.75 -3.20 -3.52
CA VAL A 199 -11.10 -3.23 -2.22
C VAL A 199 -11.36 -4.54 -1.50
N THR A 200 -10.33 -5.04 -0.82
CA THR A 200 -10.46 -6.06 0.21
C THR A 200 -9.81 -5.61 1.52
N GLN A 201 -10.38 -6.08 2.63
CA GLN A 201 -9.85 -5.97 3.98
C GLN A 201 -9.76 -7.36 4.64
N GLN A 202 -9.83 -8.43 3.82
CA GLN A 202 -9.81 -9.80 4.29
C GLN A 202 -8.42 -10.11 4.89
N ASN A 203 -8.40 -10.42 6.18
CA ASN A 203 -7.18 -10.70 6.94
C ASN A 203 -7.05 -12.16 7.39
N GLN A 204 -7.95 -13.03 6.92
CA GLN A 204 -7.97 -14.46 7.21
C GLN A 204 -8.18 -15.23 5.91
N GLY A 205 -7.64 -16.44 5.84
CA GLY A 205 -7.95 -17.35 4.75
C GLY A 205 -9.32 -17.99 4.87
N ASN A 206 -9.67 -18.77 3.85
CA ASN A 206 -10.89 -19.58 3.83
C ASN A 206 -10.63 -20.90 3.08
N PRO A 207 -11.49 -21.93 3.24
CA PRO A 207 -11.28 -23.25 2.64
C PRO A 207 -11.15 -23.27 1.12
N ASN A 208 -11.62 -22.23 0.43
CA ASN A 208 -11.63 -22.14 -1.03
C ASN A 208 -10.46 -21.33 -1.60
N ASN A 209 -9.58 -20.78 -0.75
CA ASN A 209 -8.52 -19.84 -1.16
C ASN A 209 -9.07 -18.64 -1.96
N TYR A 210 -10.22 -18.12 -1.54
CA TYR A 210 -10.82 -16.94 -2.16
C TYR A 210 -10.35 -15.66 -1.50
N LEU A 211 -9.99 -14.66 -2.30
CA LEU A 211 -9.80 -13.29 -1.84
C LEU A 211 -11.02 -12.49 -2.29
N TYR A 212 -11.91 -12.18 -1.35
CA TYR A 212 -13.15 -11.48 -1.65
C TYR A 212 -12.90 -9.98 -1.79
N PHE A 213 -13.30 -9.43 -2.92
CA PHE A 213 -13.31 -8.01 -3.19
C PHE A 213 -14.74 -7.49 -3.31
N LYS A 214 -14.90 -6.21 -3.00
CA LYS A 214 -16.07 -5.41 -3.36
C LYS A 214 -15.62 -4.13 -4.01
N GLU A 215 -16.48 -3.50 -4.80
CA GLU A 215 -16.21 -2.14 -5.26
C GLU A 215 -16.14 -1.20 -4.04
N THR A 216 -15.20 -0.26 -4.06
CA THR A 216 -15.03 0.67 -2.95
C THR A 216 -16.26 1.56 -2.78
N GLU A 217 -16.67 1.75 -1.52
CA GLU A 217 -17.72 2.70 -1.16
C GLU A 217 -17.20 4.14 -1.14
N ASN A 218 -15.87 4.34 -1.20
CA ASN A 218 -15.27 5.66 -1.22
C ASN A 218 -15.45 6.32 -2.60
N ASN A 219 -16.29 7.36 -2.65
CA ASN A 219 -16.60 8.07 -3.89
C ASN A 219 -15.42 8.89 -4.44
N GLU A 220 -14.51 9.36 -3.60
CA GLU A 220 -13.33 10.10 -4.04
C GLU A 220 -12.38 9.19 -4.83
N LEU A 221 -12.18 7.95 -4.37
CA LEU A 221 -11.40 6.96 -5.12
C LEU A 221 -12.03 6.60 -6.46
N LYS A 222 -13.34 6.31 -6.49
CA LYS A 222 -14.06 5.98 -7.73
C LYS A 222 -13.97 7.11 -8.74
N ASN A 223 -14.40 8.31 -8.33
CA ASN A 223 -14.43 9.48 -9.20
C ASN A 223 -13.01 9.94 -9.58
N GLY A 224 -12.05 9.80 -8.66
CA GLY A 224 -10.64 10.12 -8.90
C GLY A 224 -10.04 9.24 -9.98
N PHE A 225 -10.22 7.93 -9.87
CA PHE A 225 -9.74 6.99 -10.89
C PHE A 225 -10.46 7.17 -12.22
N GLU A 226 -11.79 7.33 -12.22
CA GLU A 226 -12.57 7.64 -13.43
C GLU A 226 -12.07 8.90 -14.12
N ARG A 227 -11.77 9.97 -13.37
CA ARG A 227 -11.24 11.23 -13.93
C ARG A 227 -9.86 11.02 -14.56
N ILE A 228 -8.99 10.24 -13.93
CA ILE A 228 -7.64 9.93 -14.45
C ILE A 228 -7.72 9.06 -15.70
N VAL A 229 -8.66 8.12 -15.77
CA VAL A 229 -8.87 7.30 -16.98
C VAL A 229 -9.37 8.14 -18.15
N ASN A 230 -10.07 9.25 -17.88
CA ASN A 230 -10.64 10.15 -18.87
C ASN A 230 -9.82 11.42 -19.12
N SER A 231 -8.62 11.56 -18.55
CA SER A 231 -7.74 12.72 -18.77
C SER A 231 -7.01 12.70 -20.11
#